data_AF-Q57892-F1
#
_entry.id   AF-Q57892-F1
#
_cell.length_a   1.000
_cell.length_b   1.000
_cell.length_c   1.000
_cell.angle_alpha   90.00
_cell.angle_beta   90.00
_cell.angle_gamma   90.00
#
_symmetry.space_group_name_H-M   'P 1'
#
loop_
_entity.id
_entity.type
_entity.pdbx_description
1 polymer ?
#
loop_
_entity_poly.entity_id
_entity_poly.type
_entity_poly.pdbx_seq_one_letter_code
_entity_poly.pdbx_strand_id
1 'polypeptide(L)'
;MVGEIPVLLIMKKPIVVSGDVSVYDVAKLMVEQDVPCVLVVCERPNHESIEVATDKDIIKKVLIRKLPPDKVKVEDISSGKLVTIPPNTTIDEALEIMNKYKTNELFIVDDGKIVGVITEEDLIKIAPEIISTLKELVNYLLQIIDEVTSGDISDKSKEIQNINQGKDNKKDSESDIRKKKIMLIK
;
A
#
# COMPACT_ATOMS: atom_id res chain seq x y z
N MET A 1 16.54 6.97 9.53
CA MET A 1 16.61 6.32 8.20
C MET A 1 15.23 6.06 7.62
N VAL A 2 14.27 5.53 8.37
CA VAL A 2 12.89 5.31 7.87
C VAL A 2 12.18 6.63 7.53
N GLY A 3 12.44 7.70 8.27
CA GLY A 3 11.79 9.00 8.10
C GLY A 3 11.85 9.63 6.70
N GLU A 4 12.93 9.38 5.95
CA GLU A 4 13.16 9.91 4.59
C GLU A 4 12.45 9.12 3.49
N ILE A 5 11.78 8.01 3.84
CA ILE A 5 11.06 7.19 2.87
C ILE A 5 9.82 7.96 2.40
N PRO A 6 9.60 8.14 1.08
CA PRO A 6 8.38 8.75 0.57
C PRO A 6 7.14 7.90 0.88
N VAL A 7 6.05 8.54 1.31
CA VAL A 7 4.77 7.88 1.59
C VAL A 7 4.16 7.16 0.39
N LEU A 8 4.50 7.56 -0.84
CA LEU A 8 4.08 6.86 -2.06
C LEU A 8 4.49 5.38 -2.09
N LEU A 9 5.57 4.99 -1.39
CA LEU A 9 6.05 3.60 -1.39
C LEU A 9 5.24 2.66 -0.50
N ILE A 10 4.41 3.21 0.38
CA ILE A 10 3.72 2.51 1.47
C ILE A 10 2.21 2.80 1.50
N MET A 11 1.75 3.71 0.64
CA MET A 11 0.34 4.09 0.56
C MET A 11 -0.54 2.92 0.13
N LYS A 12 -1.81 3.01 0.51
CA LYS A 12 -2.87 2.12 0.06
C LYS A 12 -3.79 2.85 -0.91
N LYS A 13 -4.55 2.08 -1.71
CA LYS A 13 -5.63 2.66 -2.51
C LYS A 13 -6.78 3.08 -1.58
N PRO A 14 -7.36 4.27 -1.76
CA PRO A 14 -8.49 4.68 -0.94
C PRO A 14 -9.72 3.81 -1.26
N ILE A 15 -10.48 3.46 -0.23
CA ILE A 15 -11.81 2.88 -0.39
C ILE A 15 -12.79 4.02 -0.61
N VAL A 16 -13.61 3.91 -1.66
CA VAL A 16 -14.57 4.94 -2.07
C VAL A 16 -15.98 4.35 -1.99
N VAL A 17 -16.91 5.07 -1.36
CA VAL A 17 -18.32 4.69 -1.23
C VAL A 17 -19.23 5.85 -1.65
N SER A 18 -20.46 5.54 -2.04
CA SER A 18 -21.51 6.53 -2.25
C SER A 18 -22.03 7.07 -0.92
N GLY A 19 -22.42 8.35 -0.90
CA GLY A 19 -22.93 9.04 0.29
C GLY A 19 -24.20 8.45 0.88
N ASP A 20 -25.01 7.78 0.07
CA ASP A 20 -26.29 7.18 0.45
C ASP A 20 -26.16 5.81 1.14
N VAL A 21 -24.96 5.20 1.16
CA VAL A 21 -24.69 3.94 1.85
C VAL A 21 -24.90 4.10 3.35
N SER A 22 -25.45 3.07 4.00
CA SER A 22 -25.70 3.11 5.44
C SER A 22 -24.39 3.14 6.24
N VAL A 23 -24.38 3.77 7.41
CA VAL A 23 -23.23 3.73 8.32
C VAL A 23 -22.93 2.30 8.76
N TYR A 24 -23.94 1.45 8.90
CA TYR A 24 -23.74 0.02 9.17
C TYR A 24 -22.89 -0.67 8.09
N ASP A 25 -23.24 -0.48 6.82
CA ASP A 25 -22.52 -1.11 5.71
C ASP A 25 -21.10 -0.56 5.57
N VAL A 26 -20.91 0.75 5.80
CA VAL A 26 -19.58 1.37 5.84
C VAL A 26 -18.75 0.82 7.00
N ALA A 27 -19.33 0.68 8.20
CA ALA A 27 -18.64 0.09 9.35
C ALA A 27 -18.21 -1.35 9.07
N LYS A 28 -19.10 -2.14 8.46
CA LYS A 28 -18.82 -3.52 8.05
C LYS A 28 -17.68 -3.57 7.03
N LEU A 29 -17.73 -2.70 6.02
CA LEU A 29 -16.68 -2.58 5.00
C LEU A 29 -15.32 -2.21 5.62
N MET A 30 -15.29 -1.26 6.54
CA MET A 30 -14.07 -0.86 7.27
C MET A 30 -13.43 -2.04 7.99
N VAL A 31 -14.24 -2.87 8.67
CA VAL A 31 -13.76 -4.08 9.36
C VAL A 31 -13.28 -5.14 8.37
N GLU A 32 -14.03 -5.40 7.31
CA GLU A 32 -13.69 -6.43 6.32
C GLU A 32 -12.43 -6.09 5.52
N GLN A 33 -12.16 -4.81 5.31
CA GLN A 33 -11.01 -4.33 4.54
C GLN A 33 -9.85 -3.86 5.41
N ASP A 34 -9.98 -3.91 6.74
CA ASP A 34 -9.00 -3.43 7.72
C ASP A 34 -8.54 -1.99 7.43
N VAL A 35 -9.51 -1.07 7.30
CA VAL A 35 -9.26 0.36 7.10
C VAL A 35 -10.05 1.23 8.08
N PRO A 36 -9.46 2.30 8.64
CA PRO A 36 -10.13 3.17 9.61
C PRO A 36 -10.96 4.29 8.95
N CYS A 37 -10.82 4.50 7.64
CA CYS A 37 -11.47 5.58 6.92
C CYS A 37 -11.87 5.18 5.50
N VAL A 38 -12.87 5.89 4.96
CA VAL A 38 -13.32 5.78 3.56
C VAL A 38 -13.51 7.18 2.97
N LEU A 39 -13.30 7.30 1.66
CA LEU A 39 -13.77 8.43 0.87
C LEU A 39 -15.24 8.26 0.54
N VAL A 40 -15.99 9.35 0.70
CA VAL A 40 -17.44 9.38 0.47
C VAL A 40 -17.71 10.34 -0.68
N VAL A 41 -18.39 9.86 -1.71
CA VAL A 41 -18.89 10.71 -2.81
C VAL A 41 -20.29 11.16 -2.46
N CYS A 42 -20.45 12.43 -2.11
CA CYS A 42 -21.74 13.02 -1.76
C CYS A 42 -22.29 13.81 -2.96
N GLU A 43 -23.52 13.53 -3.35
CA GLU A 43 -24.23 14.35 -4.34
C GLU A 43 -24.72 15.64 -3.69
N ARG A 44 -24.20 16.79 -4.15
CA ARG A 44 -24.66 18.12 -3.72
C ARG A 44 -25.41 18.81 -4.87
N PRO A 45 -26.27 19.81 -4.61
CA PRO A 45 -27.14 20.41 -5.64
C PRO A 45 -26.44 20.90 -6.92
N ASN A 46 -25.15 21.29 -6.84
CA ASN A 46 -24.41 21.91 -7.94
C ASN A 46 -23.15 21.14 -8.37
N HIS A 47 -22.72 20.14 -7.60
CA HIS A 47 -21.50 19.36 -7.85
C HIS A 47 -21.47 18.11 -6.96
N GLU A 48 -20.66 17.14 -7.33
CA GLU A 48 -20.26 16.07 -6.43
C GLU A 48 -19.14 16.57 -5.51
N SER A 49 -19.23 16.28 -4.21
CA SER A 49 -18.17 16.57 -3.25
C SER A 49 -17.55 15.27 -2.75
N ILE A 50 -16.23 15.21 -2.71
CA ILE A 50 -15.50 14.11 -2.05
C ILE A 50 -15.25 14.49 -0.60
N GLU A 51 -15.67 13.62 0.31
CA GLU A 51 -15.54 13.77 1.76
C GLU A 51 -14.87 12.55 2.39
N VAL A 52 -14.54 12.61 3.67
CA VAL A 52 -14.03 11.47 4.45
C VAL A 52 -14.98 11.11 5.57
N ALA A 53 -15.15 9.82 5.81
CA ALA A 53 -15.75 9.28 7.02
C ALA A 53 -14.77 8.33 7.71
N THR A 54 -14.64 8.48 9.03
CA THR A 54 -13.73 7.68 9.87
C THR A 54 -14.50 6.84 10.89
N ASP A 55 -13.86 5.82 11.44
CA ASP A 55 -14.34 5.09 12.62
C ASP A 55 -14.70 6.03 13.79
N LYS A 56 -13.90 7.09 14.01
CA LYS A 56 -14.16 8.15 15.01
C LYS A 56 -15.44 8.90 14.72
N ASP A 57 -15.80 9.13 13.45
CA ASP A 57 -17.07 9.73 13.07
C ASP A 57 -18.24 8.81 13.42
N ILE A 58 -18.13 7.52 13.13
CA ILE A 58 -19.15 6.51 13.48
C ILE A 58 -19.38 6.52 15.00
N ILE A 59 -18.32 6.48 15.80
CA ILE A 59 -18.42 6.52 17.26
C ILE A 59 -19.10 7.83 17.71
N LYS A 60 -18.56 8.99 17.32
CA LYS A 60 -18.99 10.30 17.85
C LYS A 60 -20.35 10.75 17.34
N LYS A 61 -20.69 10.47 16.08
CA LYS A 61 -21.88 11.00 15.40
C LYS A 61 -23.03 10.00 15.37
N VAL A 62 -22.77 8.70 15.50
CA VAL A 62 -23.82 7.66 15.49
C VAL A 62 -23.97 6.99 16.85
N LEU A 63 -22.92 6.32 17.33
CA LEU A 63 -23.01 5.47 18.53
C LEU A 63 -23.30 6.28 19.80
N ILE A 64 -22.56 7.37 20.05
CA ILE A 64 -22.77 8.24 21.22
C ILE A 64 -24.16 8.90 21.20
N ARG A 65 -24.71 9.15 20.00
CA ARG A 65 -26.04 9.73 19.82
C ARG A 65 -27.16 8.69 19.83
N LYS A 66 -26.84 7.40 19.96
CA LYS A 66 -27.79 6.28 19.91
C LYS A 66 -28.64 6.27 18.63
N LEU A 67 -28.05 6.70 17.51
CA LEU A 67 -28.71 6.63 16.22
C LEU A 67 -28.60 5.20 15.66
N PRO A 68 -29.66 4.66 15.03
CA PRO A 68 -29.61 3.34 14.39
C PRO A 68 -28.69 3.37 13.16
N PRO A 69 -27.54 2.66 13.15
CA PRO A 69 -26.54 2.78 12.08
C PRO A 69 -27.04 2.38 10.68
N ASP A 70 -28.08 1.54 10.62
CA ASP A 70 -28.74 1.09 9.38
C ASP A 70 -29.71 2.15 8.80
N LYS A 71 -30.01 3.21 9.54
CA LYS A 71 -30.88 4.33 9.09
C LYS A 71 -30.14 5.65 8.90
N VAL A 72 -28.86 5.71 9.28
CA VAL A 72 -28.02 6.88 9.07
C VAL A 72 -27.23 6.65 7.80
N LYS A 73 -27.22 7.62 6.89
CA LYS A 73 -26.37 7.56 5.70
C LYS A 73 -24.97 8.03 6.04
N VAL A 74 -23.96 7.54 5.33
CA VAL A 74 -22.58 7.94 5.59
C VAL A 74 -22.35 9.42 5.27
N GLU A 75 -23.06 9.99 4.28
CA GLU A 75 -23.00 11.44 3.96
C GLU A 75 -23.47 12.34 5.12
N ASP A 76 -24.28 11.82 6.05
CA ASP A 76 -24.73 12.56 7.22
C ASP A 76 -23.63 12.69 8.29
N ILE A 77 -22.60 11.84 8.22
CA ILE A 77 -21.50 11.79 9.19
C ILE A 77 -20.15 12.13 8.58
N SER A 78 -20.00 12.11 7.25
CA SER A 78 -18.76 12.46 6.58
C SER A 78 -18.41 13.94 6.78
N SER A 79 -17.18 14.32 6.40
CA SER A 79 -16.78 15.71 6.38
C SER A 79 -15.87 16.02 5.20
N GLY A 80 -16.00 17.21 4.62
CA GLY A 80 -15.10 17.72 3.59
C GLY A 80 -13.70 18.13 4.08
N LYS A 81 -13.30 17.79 5.33
CA LYS A 81 -12.00 18.15 5.90
C LYS A 81 -10.90 17.14 5.53
N LEU A 82 -10.71 16.92 4.23
CA LEU A 82 -9.64 16.08 3.71
C LEU A 82 -8.29 16.78 3.88
N VAL A 83 -7.38 16.17 4.64
CA VAL A 83 -5.98 16.62 4.71
C VAL A 83 -5.21 15.90 3.60
N THR A 84 -4.59 16.67 2.72
CA THR A 84 -3.92 16.14 1.53
C THR A 84 -2.43 16.44 1.52
N ILE A 85 -1.65 15.56 0.91
CA ILE A 85 -0.20 15.66 0.75
C ILE A 85 0.22 15.22 -0.66
N PRO A 86 1.36 15.70 -1.20
CA PRO A 86 1.92 15.20 -2.45
C PRO A 86 2.59 13.81 -2.27
N PRO A 87 2.81 13.05 -3.35
CA PRO A 87 3.36 11.68 -3.26
C PRO A 87 4.77 11.59 -2.68
N ASN A 88 5.56 12.66 -2.82
CA ASN A 88 6.95 12.72 -2.38
C ASN A 88 7.10 13.11 -0.90
N THR A 89 6.01 13.39 -0.19
CA THR A 89 6.06 13.67 1.26
C THR A 89 6.70 12.50 1.99
N THR A 90 7.61 12.79 2.90
CA THR A 90 8.32 11.76 3.67
C THR A 90 7.48 11.27 4.85
N ILE A 91 7.85 10.13 5.45
CA ILE A 91 7.16 9.60 6.64
C ILE A 91 7.22 10.61 7.80
N ASP A 92 8.36 11.26 8.03
CA ASP A 92 8.51 12.23 9.12
C ASP A 92 7.60 13.45 8.89
N GLU A 93 7.58 13.99 7.66
CA GLU A 93 6.68 15.07 7.28
C GLU A 93 5.21 14.66 7.43
N ALA A 94 4.84 13.43 7.05
CA ALA A 94 3.49 12.92 7.20
C ALA A 94 3.07 12.85 8.68
N LEU A 95 3.94 12.37 9.58
CA LEU A 95 3.68 12.34 11.03
C LEU A 95 3.53 13.74 11.61
N GLU A 96 4.35 14.70 11.19
CA GLU A 96 4.24 16.10 11.60
C GLU A 96 2.89 16.71 11.16
N ILE A 97 2.48 16.44 9.92
CA ILE A 97 1.20 16.89 9.36
C ILE A 97 0.03 16.25 10.11
N MET A 98 0.04 14.94 10.35
CA MET A 98 -0.98 14.23 11.15
C MET A 98 -1.12 14.86 12.54
N ASN A 99 0.01 15.09 13.24
CA ASN A 99 0.01 15.72 14.56
C ASN A 99 -0.49 17.17 14.53
N LYS A 100 -0.16 17.94 13.49
CA LYS A 100 -0.59 19.33 13.31
C LYS A 100 -2.11 19.42 13.09
N TYR A 101 -2.65 18.59 12.21
CA TYR A 101 -4.08 18.62 11.85
C TYR A 101 -4.95 17.72 12.73
N LYS A 102 -4.34 16.96 13.65
CA LYS A 102 -5.02 16.03 14.57
C LYS A 102 -5.89 15.01 13.82
N THR A 103 -5.34 14.50 12.71
CA THR A 103 -5.91 13.43 11.89
C THR A 103 -4.99 12.21 11.93
N ASN A 104 -5.55 11.03 11.71
CA ASN A 104 -4.80 9.78 11.67
C ASN A 104 -4.64 9.29 10.21
N GLU A 105 -5.05 10.10 9.24
CA GLU A 105 -5.08 9.73 7.84
C GLU A 105 -4.74 10.93 6.96
N LEU A 106 -3.93 10.69 5.92
CA LEU A 106 -3.58 11.68 4.91
C LEU A 106 -3.89 11.11 3.53
N PHE A 107 -4.50 11.93 2.69
CA PHE A 107 -4.82 11.57 1.31
C PHE A 107 -3.73 12.08 0.38
N ILE A 108 -3.25 11.22 -0.50
CA ILE A 108 -2.17 11.55 -1.43
C ILE A 108 -2.79 12.05 -2.72
N VAL A 109 -2.42 13.27 -3.12
CA VAL A 109 -2.93 13.91 -4.33
C VAL A 109 -1.80 14.07 -5.34
N ASP A 110 -2.02 13.57 -6.55
CA ASP A 110 -1.14 13.74 -7.70
C ASP A 110 -1.96 14.20 -8.90
N ASP A 111 -1.48 15.20 -9.63
CA ASP A 111 -2.17 15.83 -10.78
C ASP A 111 -3.67 16.12 -10.51
N GLY A 112 -3.98 16.65 -9.32
CA GLY A 112 -5.33 17.00 -8.89
C GLY A 112 -6.25 15.81 -8.56
N LYS A 113 -5.72 14.57 -8.51
CA LYS A 113 -6.48 13.35 -8.21
C LYS A 113 -5.98 12.70 -6.93
N ILE A 114 -6.88 12.15 -6.14
CA ILE A 114 -6.50 11.33 -4.98
C ILE A 114 -6.02 9.98 -5.51
N VAL A 115 -4.74 9.67 -5.32
CA VAL A 115 -4.09 8.44 -5.79
C VAL A 115 -3.86 7.42 -4.67
N GLY A 116 -3.91 7.86 -3.41
CA GLY A 116 -3.62 7.01 -2.27
C GLY A 116 -4.14 7.58 -0.95
N VAL A 117 -4.06 6.75 0.08
CA VAL A 117 -4.26 7.11 1.47
C VAL A 117 -3.15 6.48 2.31
N ILE A 118 -2.74 7.17 3.35
CA ILE A 118 -1.86 6.63 4.38
C ILE A 118 -2.40 6.95 5.76
N THR A 119 -2.32 5.98 6.67
CA THR A 119 -2.81 6.12 8.04
C THR A 119 -1.66 6.08 9.04
N GLU A 120 -1.90 6.60 10.24
CA GLU A 120 -0.97 6.50 11.38
C GLU A 120 -0.61 5.03 11.66
N GLU A 121 -1.57 4.12 11.50
CA GLU A 121 -1.35 2.68 11.67
C GLU A 121 -0.41 2.11 10.60
N ASP A 122 -0.55 2.54 9.35
CA ASP A 122 0.38 2.15 8.27
C ASP A 122 1.81 2.60 8.61
N LEU A 123 1.98 3.82 9.12
CA LEU A 123 3.29 4.36 9.50
C LEU A 123 3.95 3.56 10.65
N ILE A 124 3.16 3.10 11.61
CA ILE A 124 3.64 2.29 12.74
C ILE A 124 4.08 0.89 12.27
N LYS A 125 3.40 0.29 11.29
CA LYS A 125 3.70 -1.07 10.79
C LYS A 125 5.01 -1.18 10.01
N ILE A 126 5.49 -0.08 9.42
CA ILE A 126 6.68 -0.09 8.54
C ILE A 126 7.97 -0.49 9.24
N ALA A 127 8.25 0.06 10.43
CA ALA A 127 9.53 -0.18 11.08
C ALA A 127 9.74 -1.67 11.43
N PRO A 128 8.77 -2.38 12.03
CA PRO A 128 8.86 -3.83 12.22
C PRO A 128 9.06 -4.62 10.92
N GLU A 129 8.37 -4.27 9.84
CA GLU A 129 8.48 -4.95 8.54
C GLU A 129 9.88 -4.79 7.95
N ILE A 130 10.39 -3.55 7.90
CA ILE A 130 11.75 -3.25 7.43
C ILE A 130 12.78 -4.01 8.28
N ILE A 131 12.63 -4.00 9.61
CA ILE A 131 13.55 -4.71 10.51
C ILE A 131 13.49 -6.23 10.27
N SER A 132 12.32 -6.79 10.01
CA SER A 132 12.18 -8.22 9.70
C SER A 132 12.88 -8.58 8.39
N THR A 133 12.65 -7.81 7.32
CA THR A 133 13.33 -8.00 6.04
C THR A 133 14.84 -7.84 6.17
N LEU A 134 15.32 -6.83 6.93
CA LEU A 134 16.74 -6.65 7.20
C LEU A 134 17.33 -7.84 7.97
N LYS A 135 16.63 -8.40 8.95
CA LYS A 135 17.07 -9.61 9.68
C LYS A 135 17.21 -10.80 8.75
N GLU A 136 16.25 -11.02 7.85
CA GLU A 136 16.31 -12.09 6.85
C GLU A 136 17.52 -11.91 5.92
N LEU A 137 17.77 -10.70 5.45
CA LEU A 137 18.94 -10.38 4.61
C LEU A 137 20.26 -10.59 5.33
N VAL A 138 20.36 -10.18 6.61
CA VAL A 138 21.56 -10.41 7.43
C VAL A 138 21.80 -11.91 7.64
N ASN A 139 20.75 -12.68 7.94
CA ASN A 139 20.87 -14.14 8.09
C ASN A 139 21.31 -14.81 6.79
N TYR A 140 20.75 -14.39 5.65
CA TYR A 140 21.16 -14.87 4.34
C TYR A 140 22.62 -14.56 4.03
N LEU A 141 23.08 -13.34 4.36
CA LEU A 141 24.48 -12.94 4.17
C LEU A 141 25.43 -13.76 5.07
N LEU A 142 25.05 -14.01 6.33
CA LEU A 142 25.83 -14.87 7.23
C LEU A 142 25.97 -16.29 6.68
N GLN A 143 24.88 -16.87 6.15
CA GLN A 143 24.92 -18.17 5.50
C GLN A 143 25.92 -18.20 4.32
N ILE A 144 25.92 -17.18 3.46
CA ILE A 144 26.88 -17.09 2.35
C ILE A 144 28.32 -17.00 2.87
N ILE A 145 28.56 -16.20 3.92
CA ILE A 145 29.89 -16.06 4.51
C ILE A 145 30.39 -17.40 5.09
N ASP A 146 29.53 -18.15 5.78
CA ASP A 146 29.88 -19.47 6.32
C ASP A 146 30.21 -20.47 5.20
N GLU A 147 29.43 -20.49 4.12
CA GLU A 147 29.69 -21.35 2.95
C GLU A 147 31.03 -21.00 2.26
N VAL A 148 31.37 -19.71 2.20
CA VAL A 148 32.62 -19.22 1.60
C VAL A 148 33.83 -19.51 2.48
N THR A 149 33.72 -19.30 3.79
CA THR A 149 34.83 -19.47 4.73
C THR A 149 35.11 -20.93 5.09
N SER A 150 34.10 -21.81 5.04
CA SER A 150 34.26 -23.24 5.29
C SER A 150 34.94 -24.01 4.15
N GLY A 151 35.24 -23.35 3.03
CA GLY A 151 35.87 -23.98 1.85
C GLY A 151 34.90 -24.77 0.96
N ASP A 152 33.59 -24.76 1.25
CA ASP A 152 32.54 -25.45 0.49
C ASP A 152 32.14 -24.75 -0.83
N ILE A 153 32.86 -23.69 -1.22
CA ILE A 153 32.64 -22.95 -2.48
C ILE A 153 32.73 -23.86 -3.72
N SER A 154 33.50 -24.95 -3.64
CA SER A 154 33.65 -25.94 -4.72
C SER A 154 32.30 -26.40 -5.29
N ASP A 155 31.29 -26.57 -4.44
CA ASP A 155 30.07 -27.24 -4.84
C ASP A 155 29.01 -26.25 -5.35
N LYS A 156 28.88 -25.08 -4.71
CA LYS A 156 28.00 -24.00 -5.21
C LYS A 156 28.54 -23.29 -6.44
N SER A 157 29.86 -23.17 -6.60
CA SER A 157 30.44 -22.60 -7.82
C SER A 157 30.14 -23.46 -9.05
N LYS A 158 30.16 -24.79 -8.91
CA LYS A 158 29.69 -25.72 -9.95
C LYS A 158 28.20 -25.57 -10.21
N GLU A 159 27.37 -25.40 -9.18
CA GLU A 159 25.93 -25.20 -9.32
C GLU A 159 25.59 -23.90 -10.08
N ILE A 160 26.25 -22.78 -9.75
CA ILE A 160 26.10 -21.49 -10.44
C ILE A 160 26.64 -21.56 -11.87
N GLN A 161 27.77 -22.24 -12.11
CA GLN A 161 28.29 -22.47 -13.45
C GLN A 161 27.33 -23.32 -14.30
N ASN A 162 26.71 -24.36 -13.72
CA ASN A 162 25.72 -25.19 -14.38
C ASN A 162 24.43 -24.42 -14.72
N ILE A 163 23.97 -23.51 -13.84
CA ILE A 163 22.81 -22.64 -14.11
C ILE A 163 23.09 -21.70 -15.30
N ASN A 164 24.30 -21.14 -15.38
CA ASN A 164 24.66 -20.24 -16.48
C ASN A 164 24.91 -21.00 -17.80
N GLN A 165 25.60 -22.16 -17.77
CA GLN A 165 25.77 -23.02 -18.96
C GLN A 165 24.44 -23.59 -19.46
N GLY A 166 23.50 -23.91 -18.56
CA GLY A 166 22.14 -24.33 -18.92
C GLY A 166 21.29 -23.22 -19.54
N LYS A 167 21.51 -21.94 -19.17
CA LYS A 167 20.84 -20.79 -19.78
C LYS A 167 21.42 -20.41 -21.13
N ASP A 168 22.72 -20.56 -21.36
CA ASP A 168 23.34 -20.32 -22.67
C ASP A 168 22.94 -21.41 -23.68
N ASN A 169 22.92 -22.69 -23.28
CA ASN A 169 22.44 -23.78 -24.14
C ASN A 169 20.94 -23.68 -24.47
N LYS A 170 20.11 -23.11 -23.58
CA LYS A 170 18.70 -22.82 -23.87
C LYS A 170 18.53 -21.63 -24.80
N LYS A 171 19.34 -20.58 -24.68
CA LYS A 171 19.29 -19.44 -25.61
C LYS A 171 19.67 -19.85 -27.04
N ASP A 172 20.67 -20.69 -27.20
CA ASP A 172 21.09 -21.15 -28.54
C ASP A 172 20.00 -22.00 -29.20
N SER A 173 19.38 -22.93 -28.45
CA SER A 173 18.26 -23.73 -28.97
C SER A 173 16.98 -22.91 -29.25
N GLU A 174 16.63 -21.93 -28.41
CA GLU A 174 15.52 -21.01 -28.69
C GLU A 174 15.79 -20.11 -29.91
N SER A 175 17.04 -19.70 -30.12
CA SER A 175 17.44 -18.91 -31.28
C SER A 175 17.35 -19.72 -32.58
N ASP A 176 17.77 -21.00 -32.55
CA ASP A 176 17.71 -21.90 -33.70
C ASP A 176 16.28 -22.35 -34.02
N ILE A 177 15.44 -22.55 -32.99
CA ILE A 177 14.00 -22.80 -33.18
C ILE A 177 13.32 -21.57 -33.78
N ARG A 178 13.66 -20.34 -33.34
CA ARG A 178 13.14 -19.10 -33.95
C ARG A 178 13.59 -18.93 -35.39
N LYS A 179 14.87 -19.20 -35.71
CA LYS A 179 15.39 -19.14 -37.09
C LYS A 179 14.71 -20.18 -37.99
N LYS A 180 14.52 -21.42 -37.52
CA LYS A 180 13.77 -22.46 -38.27
C LYS A 180 12.30 -22.10 -38.49
N LYS A 181 11.62 -21.52 -37.48
CA LYS A 181 10.23 -21.05 -37.66
C LYS A 181 10.10 -19.91 -38.66
N ILE A 182 11.08 -18.98 -38.71
CA ILE A 182 11.07 -17.88 -39.68
C ILE A 182 11.35 -18.39 -41.11
N MET A 183 12.13 -19.45 -41.28
CA MET A 183 12.43 -20.03 -42.60
C MET A 183 11.26 -20.84 -43.19
N LEU A 184 10.28 -21.27 -42.37
CA LEU A 184 9.08 -21.98 -42.81
C LEU A 184 7.91 -21.05 -43.18
N ILE A 185 8.07 -19.73 -43.04
CA ILE A 185 7.02 -18.72 -43.31
C ILE A 185 7.38 -17.83 -44.53
N LYS A 186 8.42 -18.18 -45.29
CA LYS A 186 8.73 -17.60 -46.62
C LYS A 186 8.70 -18.69 -47.68
#